data_AF-H9MCD0-F1
#
_entry.id   AF-H9MCD0-F1
#
_cell.length_a   1.000
_cell.length_b   1.000
_cell.length_c   1.000
_cell.angle_alpha   90.00
_cell.angle_beta   90.00
_cell.angle_gamma   90.00
#
_symmetry.space_group_name_H-M   'P 1'
#
loop_
_entity.id
_entity.type
_entity.pdbx_description
1 polymer ?
#
loop_
_entity_poly.entity_id
_entity_poly.type
_entity_poly.pdbx_seq_one_letter_code
_entity_poly.pdbx_strand_id
1 'polypeptide(L)' 'TGSSVSRLARRVRPGSNPAPARSFKVEAKGEWLPGLSSPSYLNGSLPGDNGFDPLGLAEDPESLKW' A
#
# COMPACT_ATOMS: atom_id res chain seq x y z
N THR A 1 59.65 -6.74 -13.27
CA THR A 1 58.38 -6.92 -12.53
C THR A 1 57.83 -5.55 -12.20
N GLY A 2 56.54 -5.29 -12.51
CA GLY A 2 55.85 -4.07 -12.03
C GLY A 2 55.06 -3.30 -13.11
N SER A 3 54.03 -3.90 -13.70
CA SER A 3 52.98 -3.13 -14.38
C SER A 3 51.97 -2.65 -13.33
N SER A 4 51.94 -1.34 -13.07
CA SER A 4 50.95 -0.72 -12.19
C SER A 4 49.71 -0.39 -13.01
N VAL A 5 48.64 -1.17 -12.82
CA VAL A 5 47.35 -0.93 -13.47
C VAL A 5 46.58 0.11 -12.66
N SER A 6 46.54 1.35 -13.14
CA SER A 6 45.77 2.42 -12.52
C SER A 6 44.27 2.15 -12.69
N ARG A 7 43.56 1.77 -11.61
CA ARG A 7 42.10 1.72 -11.57
C ARG A 7 41.55 3.14 -11.65
N LEU A 8 40.80 3.44 -12.72
CA LEU A 8 40.06 4.69 -12.84
C LEU A 8 38.90 4.68 -11.82
N ALA A 9 39.06 5.40 -10.71
CA ALA A 9 38.00 5.57 -9.73
C ALA A 9 36.85 6.39 -10.34
N ARG A 10 35.69 5.76 -10.51
CA ARG A 10 34.47 6.41 -11.01
C ARG A 10 33.96 7.38 -9.94
N ARG A 11 34.09 8.69 -10.18
CA ARG A 11 33.60 9.74 -9.27
C ARG A 11 32.07 9.77 -9.31
N VAL A 12 31.42 9.34 -8.24
CA VAL A 12 29.98 9.58 -8.01
C VAL A 12 29.80 11.04 -7.63
N ARG A 13 28.97 11.77 -8.39
CA ARG A 13 28.59 13.16 -8.08
C ARG A 13 27.39 13.10 -7.12
N PRO A 14 27.43 13.73 -5.93
CA PRO A 14 26.25 13.88 -5.10
C PRO A 14 25.53 15.15 -5.59
N GLY A 15 24.47 15.02 -6.38
CA GLY A 15 23.87 16.22 -6.96
C GLY A 15 22.62 16.00 -7.79
N SER A 16 21.64 15.28 -7.25
CA SER A 16 20.25 15.43 -7.68
C SER A 16 19.35 14.95 -6.55
N ASN A 17 18.69 15.89 -5.86
CA ASN A 17 17.60 15.53 -4.98
C ASN A 17 16.48 14.97 -5.87
N PRO A 18 16.02 13.72 -5.69
CA PRO A 18 14.87 13.24 -6.45
C PRO A 18 13.68 14.11 -6.11
N ALA A 19 12.98 14.62 -7.13
CA ALA A 19 11.69 15.26 -6.94
C ALA A 19 10.75 14.29 -6.19
N PRO A 20 9.86 14.77 -5.31
CA PRO A 20 8.94 13.87 -4.60
C PRO A 20 8.13 13.10 -5.63
N ALA A 21 8.30 11.77 -5.63
CA ALA A 21 7.50 10.89 -6.47
C ALA A 21 6.03 11.06 -6.05
N ARG A 22 5.15 11.38 -7.00
CA ARG A 22 3.71 11.40 -6.76
C ARG A 22 3.25 9.98 -6.45
N SER A 23 2.92 9.71 -5.19
CA SER A 23 2.20 8.50 -4.81
C SER A 23 0.71 8.71 -5.10
N PHE A 24 0.12 7.79 -5.84
CA PHE A 24 -1.33 7.68 -5.99
C PHE A 24 -1.74 6.37 -5.32
N LYS A 25 -2.78 6.43 -4.47
CA LYS A 25 -3.37 5.24 -3.87
C LYS A 25 -4.43 4.70 -4.85
N VAL A 26 -4.29 3.45 -5.25
CA VAL A 26 -5.36 2.72 -5.95
C VAL A 26 -6.13 1.98 -4.89
N GLU A 27 -7.39 2.35 -4.69
CA GLU A 27 -8.31 1.70 -3.77
C GLU A 27 -9.46 1.12 -4.61
N ALA A 28 -9.71 -0.17 -4.46
CA ALA A 28 -10.80 -0.87 -5.11
C ALA A 28 -11.62 -1.57 -4.01
N LYS A 29 -12.80 -1.03 -3.72
CA LYS A 29 -13.74 -1.61 -2.78
C LYS A 29 -14.78 -2.42 -3.56
N GLY A 30 -14.83 -3.72 -3.33
CA GLY A 30 -15.83 -4.61 -3.92
C GLY A 30 -17.13 -4.62 -3.12
N GLU A 31 -18.18 -5.17 -3.73
CA GLU A 31 -19.42 -5.55 -3.06
C GLU A 31 -19.55 -7.07 -3.10
N TRP A 32 -19.73 -7.70 -1.93
CA TRP A 32 -19.98 -9.15 -1.84
C TRP A 32 -21.32 -9.54 -2.45
N LEU A 33 -22.34 -8.68 -2.26
CA LEU A 33 -23.68 -8.82 -2.82
C LEU A 33 -24.02 -7.55 -3.62
N PRO A 34 -24.02 -7.61 -4.96
CA PRO A 34 -24.27 -6.45 -5.80
C PRO A 34 -25.61 -5.77 -5.48
N GLY A 35 -25.58 -4.46 -5.29
CA GLY A 35 -26.79 -3.67 -4.98
C GLY A 35 -27.18 -3.65 -3.51
N LEU A 36 -26.44 -4.34 -2.64
CA LEU A 36 -26.53 -4.17 -1.19
C LEU A 36 -25.40 -3.25 -0.72
N SER A 37 -25.76 -2.17 -0.05
CA SER A 37 -24.77 -1.29 0.56
C SER A 37 -24.00 -2.01 1.66
N SER A 38 -22.68 -1.87 1.66
CA SER A 38 -21.85 -2.40 2.74
C SER A 38 -22.15 -1.73 4.08
N PRO A 39 -21.95 -2.44 5.21
CA PRO A 39 -22.03 -1.83 6.53
C PRO A 39 -21.06 -0.65 6.68
N SER A 40 -21.42 0.37 7.47
CA SER A 40 -20.64 1.61 7.60
C SER A 40 -19.26 1.43 8.24
N TYR A 41 -19.08 0.37 9.02
CA TYR A 41 -17.80 0.01 9.63
C TYR A 41 -16.86 -0.73 8.66
N LEU A 42 -17.36 -1.19 7.50
CA LEU A 42 -16.60 -1.79 6.40
C LEU A 42 -16.42 -0.76 5.27
N ASN A 43 -15.46 0.14 5.48
CA ASN A 43 -15.26 1.34 4.66
C ASN A 43 -14.28 1.19 3.49
N GLY A 44 -13.72 0.02 3.25
CA GLY A 44 -12.73 -0.24 2.19
C GLY A 44 -11.27 -0.07 2.62
N SER A 45 -11.01 0.42 3.83
CA SER A 45 -9.63 0.63 4.31
C SER A 45 -8.88 -0.67 4.62
N LEU A 46 -9.61 -1.76 4.87
CA LEU A 46 -9.03 -3.07 5.16
C LEU A 46 -8.79 -3.85 3.85
N PRO A 47 -7.64 -4.55 3.73
CA PRO A 47 -7.40 -5.40 2.58
C PRO A 47 -8.43 -6.52 2.53
N GLY A 48 -9.07 -6.70 1.37
CA GLY A 48 -10.12 -7.71 1.19
C GLY A 48 -11.51 -7.29 1.69
N ASP A 49 -11.70 -6.02 2.09
CA ASP A 49 -13.01 -5.49 2.42
C ASP A 49 -13.92 -5.46 1.18
N ASN A 50 -14.90 -6.37 1.18
CA ASN A 50 -15.98 -6.43 0.20
C ASN A 50 -17.36 -6.17 0.86
N GLY A 51 -17.39 -5.71 2.11
CA GLY A 51 -18.62 -5.44 2.85
C GLY A 51 -19.38 -6.66 3.35
N PHE A 52 -18.75 -7.83 3.46
CA PHE A 52 -19.40 -9.05 3.96
C PHE A 52 -19.48 -9.03 5.49
N ASP A 53 -20.64 -8.64 6.02
CA ASP A 53 -21.01 -8.93 7.41
C ASP A 53 -22.54 -9.06 7.54
N PRO A 54 -23.12 -10.20 7.12
CA PRO A 54 -24.57 -10.41 7.22
C PRO A 54 -25.07 -10.56 8.66
N LEU A 55 -24.18 -10.78 9.64
CA LEU A 55 -24.52 -11.05 11.04
C LEU A 55 -24.13 -9.93 12.01
N GLY A 56 -23.39 -8.91 11.56
CA GLY A 56 -22.95 -7.80 12.40
C GLY A 56 -21.85 -8.16 13.40
N LEU A 57 -21.05 -9.19 13.12
CA LEU A 57 -20.03 -9.66 14.07
C LEU A 57 -18.87 -8.66 14.22
N ALA A 58 -18.66 -7.80 13.22
CA ALA A 58 -17.56 -6.85 13.17
C ALA A 58 -18.00 -5.40 13.44
N GLU A 59 -19.21 -5.20 13.96
CA GLU A 59 -19.73 -3.86 14.28
C GLU A 59 -18.91 -3.16 15.37
N ASP A 60 -18.46 -3.91 16.38
CA ASP A 60 -17.59 -3.40 17.43
C ASP A 60 -16.12 -3.32 16.95
N PRO A 61 -15.44 -2.17 17.09
CA PRO A 61 -14.07 -1.99 16.60
C PRO A 61 -13.00 -2.86 17.28
N GLU A 62 -13.25 -3.42 18.46
CA GLU A 62 -12.37 -4.40 19.10
C GLU A 62 -12.60 -5.77 18.48
N SER A 63 -13.86 -6.14 18.24
CA SER A 63 -14.25 -7.37 17.53
C SER A 63 -13.73 -7.40 16.09
N LEU A 64 -13.71 -6.26 15.39
CA LEU A 64 -13.14 -6.14 14.03
C LEU A 64 -11.62 -6.36 13.97
N LYS A 65 -10.91 -6.15 15.09
CA LYS A 65 -9.43 -6.24 15.16
C LYS A 65 -8.93 -7.57 15.67
N TRP A 66 -9.76 -8.30 16.39
CA TRP A 66 -9.43 -9.55 17.04
C TRP A 66 -9.06 -10.65 16.02
#